data_AF-A0A7W1PC35-F1
#
_entry.id   AF-A0A7W1PC35-F1
#
_cell.length_a   1.000
_cell.length_b   1.000
_cell.length_c   1.000
_cell.angle_alpha   90.00
_cell.angle_beta   90.00
_cell.angle_gamma   90.00
#
_symmetry.space_group_name_H-M   'P 1'
#
loop_
_entity.id
_entity.type
_entity.pdbx_description
1 polymer ?
#
loop_
_entity_poly.entity_id
_entity_poly.type
_entity_poly.pdbx_seq_one_letter_code
_entity_poly.pdbx_strand_id
1 'polypeptide(L)'
;ERREEIPHLSTFFLREATERLGKPHVRLSPETLDVFDTFPWPGNVRQLRNEVQRAVALVGPDGLIAPDLLSPVFGTLGPRALPAGRARMRQTTLAVAVEKLEREMVQGALQRAGGNISESARLLGLTRRGLYLKMDRLGIASRA
;
A
#
# COMPACT_ATOMS: atom_id res chain seq x y z
N GLU A 1 -17.72 -3.74 16.59
CA GLU A 1 -18.73 -4.79 16.89
C GLU A 1 -19.34 -5.30 15.59
N ARG A 2 -19.66 -6.61 15.52
CA ARG A 2 -20.25 -7.37 14.38
C ARG A 2 -19.27 -8.01 13.38
N ARG A 3 -18.24 -8.72 13.88
CA ARG A 3 -17.41 -9.63 13.05
C ARG A 3 -18.22 -10.83 12.52
N GLU A 4 -19.20 -11.29 13.29
CA GLU A 4 -20.04 -12.45 12.99
C GLU A 4 -20.92 -12.28 11.73
N GLU A 5 -21.13 -11.03 11.29
CA GLU A 5 -21.88 -10.71 10.08
C GLU A 5 -21.00 -10.74 8.81
N ILE A 6 -19.66 -10.77 8.95
CA ILE A 6 -18.72 -10.68 7.82
C ILE A 6 -18.93 -11.80 6.79
N PRO A 7 -19.12 -13.09 7.16
CA PRO A 7 -19.35 -14.14 6.17
C PRO A 7 -20.61 -13.87 5.34
N HIS A 8 -21.73 -13.55 6.01
CA HIS A 8 -23.01 -13.24 5.35
C HIS A 8 -22.91 -12.00 4.44
N LEU A 9 -22.27 -10.94 4.92
CA LEU A 9 -22.05 -9.71 4.15
C LEU A 9 -21.13 -9.94 2.96
N SER A 10 -20.11 -10.79 3.10
CA SER A 10 -19.19 -11.15 2.01
C SER A 10 -19.93 -11.83 0.87
N THR A 11 -20.81 -12.79 1.19
CA THR A 11 -21.68 -13.45 0.20
C THR A 11 -22.66 -12.46 -0.43
N PHE A 12 -23.27 -11.56 0.35
CA PHE A 12 -24.19 -10.56 -0.17
C PHE A 12 -23.51 -9.61 -1.16
N PHE A 13 -22.34 -9.05 -0.82
CA PHE A 13 -21.60 -8.16 -1.72
C PHE A 13 -21.01 -8.89 -2.92
N LEU A 14 -20.65 -10.17 -2.78
CA LEU A 14 -20.23 -10.99 -3.90
C LEU A 14 -21.36 -11.05 -4.92
N ARG A 15 -22.57 -11.42 -4.49
CA ARG A 15 -23.74 -11.50 -5.37
C ARG A 15 -24.04 -10.17 -6.06
N GLU A 16 -24.09 -9.07 -5.28
CA GLU A 16 -24.30 -7.71 -5.82
C GLU A 16 -23.26 -7.36 -6.89
N ALA A 17 -21.99 -7.69 -6.65
CA ALA A 17 -20.89 -7.39 -7.56
C ALA A 17 -20.92 -8.26 -8.82
N THR A 18 -21.22 -9.56 -8.69
CA THR A 18 -21.31 -10.49 -9.83
C THR A 18 -22.48 -10.18 -10.75
N GLU A 19 -23.63 -9.79 -10.19
CA GLU A 19 -24.80 -9.35 -10.95
C GLU A 19 -24.48 -8.07 -11.73
N ARG A 20 -23.89 -7.08 -11.06
CA ARG A 20 -23.55 -5.78 -11.66
C ARG A 20 -22.50 -5.88 -12.76
N LEU A 21 -21.53 -6.79 -12.63
CA LEU A 21 -20.41 -6.94 -13.57
C LEU A 21 -20.61 -8.06 -14.59
N GLY A 22 -21.74 -8.78 -14.55
CA GLY A 22 -22.04 -9.87 -15.48
C GLY A 22 -21.11 -11.08 -15.32
N LYS A 23 -20.68 -11.40 -14.09
CA LYS A 23 -19.76 -12.52 -13.77
C LYS A 23 -20.39 -13.49 -12.77
N PRO A 24 -21.47 -14.20 -13.13
CA PRO A 24 -22.29 -14.97 -12.18
C PRO A 24 -21.59 -16.18 -11.55
N HIS A 25 -20.48 -16.65 -12.13
CA HIS A 25 -19.79 -17.87 -11.70
C HIS A 25 -18.56 -17.62 -10.81
N VAL A 26 -18.24 -16.35 -10.54
CA VAL A 26 -17.15 -15.97 -9.63
C VAL A 26 -17.46 -16.41 -8.21
N ARG A 27 -16.47 -17.00 -7.54
CA ARG A 27 -16.59 -17.50 -6.17
C ARG A 27 -15.46 -16.97 -5.30
N LEU A 28 -15.71 -16.88 -3.99
CA LEU A 28 -14.66 -16.67 -3.00
C LEU A 28 -14.06 -18.03 -2.64
N SER A 29 -12.73 -18.09 -2.55
CA SER A 29 -12.04 -19.24 -1.98
C SER A 29 -12.27 -19.32 -0.46
N PRO A 30 -12.24 -20.52 0.15
CA PRO A 30 -12.28 -20.68 1.60
C PRO A 30 -11.22 -19.83 2.31
N GLU A 31 -10.01 -19.77 1.77
CA GLU A 31 -8.89 -19.02 2.32
C GLU A 31 -9.17 -17.51 2.32
N THR A 32 -9.92 -17.01 1.34
CA THR A 32 -10.34 -15.60 1.29
C THR A 32 -11.40 -15.30 2.35
N LEU A 33 -12.30 -16.24 2.64
CA LEU A 33 -13.28 -16.09 3.71
C LEU A 33 -12.58 -16.05 5.08
N ASP A 34 -11.56 -16.89 5.30
CA ASP A 34 -10.73 -16.87 6.52
C ASP A 34 -10.00 -15.53 6.69
N VAL A 35 -9.46 -14.98 5.60
CA VAL A 35 -8.85 -13.65 5.60
C VAL A 35 -9.87 -12.57 5.95
N PHE A 36 -11.10 -12.66 5.44
CA PHE A 36 -12.15 -11.70 5.76
C PHE A 36 -12.60 -11.81 7.22
N ASP A 37 -12.69 -13.01 7.78
CA ASP A 37 -13.09 -13.23 9.17
C ASP A 37 -12.05 -12.71 10.18
N THR A 38 -10.77 -12.89 9.86
CA THR A 38 -9.64 -12.47 10.72
C THR A 38 -9.29 -10.98 10.61
N PHE A 39 -9.69 -10.31 9.53
CA PHE A 39 -9.36 -8.90 9.32
C PHE A 39 -10.20 -7.95 10.22
N PRO A 40 -9.61 -6.90 10.83
CA PRO A 40 -10.32 -6.04 11.78
C PRO A 40 -11.30 -5.03 11.15
N TRP A 41 -11.32 -4.88 9.83
CA TRP A 41 -12.21 -3.97 9.09
C TRP A 41 -12.32 -2.54 9.67
N PRO A 42 -11.21 -1.78 9.76
CA PRO A 42 -11.23 -0.41 10.31
C PRO A 42 -12.13 0.55 9.51
N GLY A 43 -12.38 0.26 8.22
CA GLY A 43 -13.30 1.01 7.37
C GLY A 43 -14.75 0.49 7.38
N ASN A 44 -15.09 -0.38 8.33
CA ASN A 44 -16.40 -1.04 8.47
C ASN A 44 -16.82 -1.84 7.21
N VAL A 45 -18.12 -2.11 7.10
CA VAL A 45 -18.78 -2.83 6.00
C VAL A 45 -18.51 -2.22 4.62
N ARG A 46 -18.26 -0.90 4.55
CA ARG A 46 -17.92 -0.23 3.29
C ARG A 46 -16.59 -0.72 2.72
N GLN A 47 -15.62 -1.01 3.58
CA GLN A 47 -14.31 -1.54 3.16
C GLN A 47 -14.46 -2.95 2.60
N LEU A 48 -15.25 -3.81 3.26
CA LEU A 48 -15.57 -5.16 2.77
C LEU A 48 -16.23 -5.11 1.39
N ARG A 49 -17.29 -4.31 1.24
CA ARG A 49 -17.98 -4.13 -0.05
C ARG A 49 -17.03 -3.71 -1.16
N ASN A 50 -16.20 -2.70 -0.91
CA ASN A 50 -15.26 -2.20 -1.91
C ASN A 50 -14.21 -3.26 -2.30
N GLU A 51 -13.74 -4.03 -1.33
CA GLU A 51 -12.76 -5.09 -1.56
C GLU A 51 -13.34 -6.20 -2.44
N VAL A 52 -14.54 -6.68 -2.10
CA VAL A 52 -15.25 -7.71 -2.88
C VAL A 52 -15.53 -7.22 -4.30
N GLN A 53 -16.01 -5.99 -4.46
CA GLN A 53 -16.26 -5.40 -5.78
C GLN A 53 -14.99 -5.31 -6.63
N ARG A 54 -13.86 -4.90 -6.02
CA ARG A 54 -12.56 -4.85 -6.69
C ARG A 54 -12.10 -6.25 -7.12
N ALA A 55 -12.23 -7.24 -6.25
CA ALA A 55 -11.84 -8.61 -6.53
C ALA A 55 -12.65 -9.21 -7.70
N VAL A 56 -13.98 -9.02 -7.71
CA VAL A 56 -14.85 -9.46 -8.84
C VAL A 56 -14.51 -8.73 -10.14
N ALA A 57 -14.11 -7.45 -10.08
CA ALA A 57 -13.69 -6.72 -11.28
C ALA A 57 -12.41 -7.31 -11.91
N LEU A 58 -11.46 -7.78 -11.08
CA LEU A 58 -10.16 -8.27 -11.53
C LEU A 58 -10.15 -9.74 -11.95
N VAL A 59 -10.96 -10.57 -11.30
CA VAL A 59 -11.03 -12.01 -11.61
C VAL A 59 -11.69 -12.25 -12.97
N GLY A 60 -11.33 -13.35 -13.65
CA GLY A 60 -12.01 -13.77 -14.88
C GLY A 60 -13.50 -14.13 -14.65
N PRO A 61 -14.31 -14.29 -15.72
CA PRO A 61 -15.76 -14.55 -15.65
C PRO A 61 -16.18 -15.74 -14.77
N ASP A 62 -15.31 -16.75 -14.66
CA ASP A 62 -15.52 -17.99 -13.87
C ASP A 62 -14.44 -18.20 -12.79
N GLY A 63 -13.69 -17.16 -12.47
CA GLY A 63 -12.51 -17.32 -11.63
C GLY A 63 -12.82 -17.40 -10.14
N LEU A 64 -11.88 -18.00 -9.43
CA LEU A 64 -11.87 -18.09 -7.98
C LEU A 64 -11.10 -16.89 -7.40
N ILE A 65 -11.72 -16.13 -6.50
CA ILE A 65 -11.05 -15.06 -5.77
C ILE A 65 -10.25 -15.72 -4.64
N ALA A 66 -8.93 -15.78 -4.84
CA ALA A 66 -7.96 -16.22 -3.85
C ALA A 66 -7.32 -15.03 -3.12
N PRO A 67 -6.67 -15.24 -1.95
CA PRO A 67 -6.12 -14.16 -1.13
C PRO A 67 -5.09 -13.27 -1.85
N ASP A 68 -4.39 -13.80 -2.85
CA ASP A 68 -3.43 -13.09 -3.69
C ASP A 68 -4.09 -12.04 -4.60
N LEU A 69 -5.37 -12.22 -4.91
CA LEU A 69 -6.16 -11.25 -5.67
C LEU A 69 -6.65 -10.09 -4.80
N LEU A 70 -6.66 -10.25 -3.47
CA LEU A 70 -7.07 -9.21 -2.53
C LEU A 70 -6.09 -8.03 -2.52
N SER A 71 -6.52 -6.89 -2.00
CA SER A 71 -5.69 -5.70 -1.99
C SER A 71 -4.48 -5.91 -1.09
N PRO A 72 -3.35 -5.22 -1.31
CA PRO A 72 -2.14 -5.39 -0.51
C PRO A 72 -2.32 -5.14 0.99
N VAL A 73 -3.44 -4.54 1.40
CA VAL A 73 -3.85 -4.36 2.80
C VAL A 73 -4.11 -5.71 3.49
N PHE A 74 -4.47 -6.76 2.75
CA PHE A 74 -4.65 -8.12 3.26
C PHE A 74 -3.34 -8.93 3.26
N GLY A 75 -2.36 -8.53 2.43
CA GLY A 75 -1.02 -9.13 2.36
C GLY A 75 -0.13 -8.84 3.58
N THR A 76 -0.59 -8.04 4.55
CA THR A 76 0.14 -7.78 5.81
C THR A 76 -0.15 -8.79 6.92
N LEU A 77 -1.05 -9.76 6.70
CA LEU A 77 -1.38 -10.82 7.68
C LEU A 77 -0.63 -12.14 7.44
N GLY A 78 0.21 -12.25 6.41
CA GLY A 78 1.11 -13.38 6.17
C GLY A 78 2.59 -12.97 6.23
N PRO A 79 3.53 -13.90 6.51
CA PRO A 79 4.95 -13.60 6.79
C PRO A 79 5.77 -13.08 5.59
N ARG A 80 5.13 -12.67 4.50
CA ARG A 80 5.80 -12.08 3.34
C ARG A 80 5.40 -10.61 3.21
N ALA A 81 5.97 -9.80 4.09
CA ALA A 81 5.89 -8.34 4.02
C ALA A 81 6.43 -7.85 2.67
N LEU A 82 5.55 -7.37 1.80
CA LEU A 82 5.90 -6.44 0.73
C LEU A 82 5.81 -4.99 1.27
N PRO A 83 6.64 -4.07 0.76
CA PRO A 83 7.02 -2.88 1.51
C PRO A 83 5.83 -1.95 1.75
N ALA A 84 5.67 -1.52 2.99
CA ALA A 84 4.67 -0.61 3.53
C ALA A 84 4.63 0.80 2.87
N GLY A 85 5.28 1.00 1.72
CA GLY A 85 5.42 2.28 1.03
C GLY A 85 4.13 2.81 0.42
N ARG A 86 3.27 1.95 -0.15
CA ARG A 86 2.06 2.40 -0.88
C ARG A 86 0.88 2.75 0.03
N ALA A 87 0.68 2.03 1.13
CA ALA A 87 -0.42 2.30 2.07
C ALA A 87 -0.22 3.62 2.84
N ARG A 88 1.04 3.94 3.20
CA ARG A 88 1.38 5.17 3.93
C ARG A 88 1.30 6.43 3.08
N MET A 89 1.35 6.29 1.75
CA MET A 89 1.24 7.40 0.80
C MET A 89 -0.19 7.96 0.71
N ARG A 90 -1.22 7.18 1.09
CA ARG A 90 -2.64 7.60 1.04
C ARG A 90 -3.10 8.46 2.23
N GLN A 91 -2.31 8.54 3.31
CA GLN A 91 -2.65 9.29 4.53
C GLN A 91 -1.77 10.52 4.73
N THR A 92 -0.97 10.90 3.73
CA THR A 92 0.00 11.98 3.84
C THR A 92 -0.18 12.96 2.70
N THR A 93 0.10 14.24 2.94
CA THR A 93 0.04 15.26 1.88
C THR A 93 1.20 15.04 0.90
N LEU A 94 1.05 15.51 -0.34
CA LEU A 94 2.12 15.46 -1.34
C LEU A 94 3.41 16.09 -0.79
N ALA A 95 3.30 17.19 -0.04
CA ALA A 95 4.44 17.87 0.58
C ALA A 95 5.22 16.94 1.52
N VAL A 96 4.53 16.22 2.41
CA VAL A 96 5.17 15.30 3.36
C VAL A 96 5.75 14.07 2.66
N ALA A 97 5.08 13.55 1.63
CA ALA A 97 5.60 12.43 0.83
C ALA A 97 6.88 12.81 0.10
N VAL A 98 6.91 14.00 -0.52
CA VAL A 98 8.09 14.54 -1.22
C VAL A 98 9.22 14.77 -0.22
N GLU A 99 8.97 15.41 0.91
CA GLU A 99 10.01 15.65 1.93
C GLU A 99 10.65 14.34 2.42
N LYS A 100 9.82 13.30 2.66
CA LYS A 100 10.31 11.99 3.08
C LYS A 100 11.21 11.35 2.01
N LEU A 101 10.76 11.36 0.75
CA LEU A 101 11.55 10.82 -0.36
C LEU A 101 12.86 11.60 -0.53
N GLU A 102 12.80 12.93 -0.46
CA GLU A 102 13.99 13.78 -0.53
C GLU A 102 14.99 13.43 0.59
N ARG A 103 14.52 13.23 1.83
CA ARG A 103 15.36 12.82 2.96
C ARG A 103 16.04 11.48 2.70
N GLU A 104 15.30 10.48 2.23
CA GLU A 104 15.83 9.15 1.91
C GLU A 104 16.89 9.21 0.79
N MET A 105 16.63 9.98 -0.27
CA MET A 105 17.58 10.15 -1.38
C MET A 105 18.87 10.88 -0.94
N VAL A 106 18.74 11.95 -0.16
CA VAL A 106 19.89 12.72 0.35
C VAL A 106 20.74 11.87 1.29
N GLN A 107 20.13 11.16 2.24
CA GLN A 107 20.85 10.28 3.15
C GLN A 107 21.55 9.13 2.41
N GLY A 108 20.86 8.50 1.45
CA GLY A 108 21.45 7.43 0.64
C GLY A 108 22.63 7.91 -0.20
N ALA A 109 22.56 9.12 -0.78
CA ALA A 109 23.67 9.69 -1.53
C ALA A 109 24.87 10.06 -0.64
N LEU A 110 24.62 10.54 0.58
CA LEU A 110 25.67 10.80 1.57
C LEU A 110 26.36 9.51 1.99
N GLN A 111 25.61 8.44 2.24
CA GLN A 111 26.18 7.14 2.60
C GLN A 111 27.03 6.55 1.45
N ARG A 112 26.51 6.55 0.21
CA ARG A 112 27.25 6.04 -0.95
C ARG A 112 28.54 6.82 -1.24
N ALA A 113 28.54 8.12 -0.97
CA ALA A 113 29.69 8.99 -1.16
C ALA A 113 30.60 9.07 0.08
N GLY A 114 30.35 8.29 1.13
CA GLY A 114 31.14 8.32 2.36
C GLY A 114 31.15 9.68 3.07
N GLY A 115 30.07 10.46 2.95
CA GLY A 115 29.96 11.81 3.52
C GLY A 115 30.52 12.93 2.62
N ASN A 116 31.07 12.62 1.45
CA ASN A 116 31.56 13.65 0.54
C ASN A 116 30.39 14.42 -0.12
N ILE A 117 30.15 15.65 0.36
CA ILE A 117 29.05 16.51 -0.09
C ILE A 117 29.10 16.80 -1.60
N SER A 118 30.29 17.00 -2.18
CA SER A 118 30.42 17.30 -3.62
C SER A 118 30.00 16.10 -4.46
N GLU A 119 30.41 14.90 -4.05
CA GLU A 119 30.08 13.66 -4.74
C GLU A 119 28.60 13.28 -4.53
N SER A 120 28.06 13.45 -3.32
CA SER A 120 26.63 13.27 -3.07
C SER A 120 25.76 14.21 -3.90
N ALA A 121 26.18 15.46 -4.06
CA ALA A 121 25.47 16.43 -4.90
C ALA A 121 25.48 15.98 -6.36
N ARG A 122 26.63 15.51 -6.87
CA ARG A 122 26.77 14.96 -8.21
C ARG A 122 25.85 13.75 -8.43
N LEU A 123 25.80 12.81 -7.49
CA LEU A 123 24.92 11.62 -7.54
C LEU A 123 23.43 11.98 -7.57
N LEU A 124 23.06 13.13 -7.00
CA LEU A 124 21.68 13.62 -6.98
C LEU A 124 21.36 14.60 -8.11
N GLY A 125 22.32 14.92 -8.98
CA GLY A 125 22.14 15.93 -10.03
C GLY A 125 21.98 17.36 -9.50
N LEU A 126 22.52 17.64 -8.31
CA LEU A 126 22.44 18.93 -7.64
C LEU A 126 23.80 19.65 -7.64
N THR A 127 23.77 20.96 -7.49
CA THR A 127 24.98 21.72 -7.12
C THR A 127 25.30 21.49 -5.63
N ARG A 128 26.57 21.63 -5.24
CA ARG A 128 26.99 21.54 -3.83
C ARG A 128 26.17 22.46 -2.92
N ARG A 129 25.94 23.71 -3.34
CA ARG A 129 25.11 24.68 -2.63
C ARG A 129 23.64 24.23 -2.54
N GLY A 130 23.10 23.66 -3.62
CA GLY A 130 21.74 23.12 -3.65
C GLY A 130 21.54 21.95 -2.69
N LEU A 131 22.55 21.09 -2.56
CA LEU A 131 22.53 20.01 -1.58
C LEU A 131 22.58 20.56 -0.14
N TYR A 132 23.44 21.53 0.16
CA TYR A 132 23.48 22.17 1.49
C TYR A 132 22.13 22.76 1.90
N LEU A 133 21.48 23.51 1.01
CA LEU A 133 20.15 24.09 1.28
C LEU A 133 19.08 23.02 1.52
N LYS A 134 19.14 21.89 0.81
CA LYS A 134 18.25 20.76 1.05
C LYS A 134 18.55 20.07 2.39
N MET A 135 19.82 19.88 2.73
CA MET A 135 20.22 19.29 4.01
C MET A 135 19.76 20.13 5.19
N ASP A 136 19.93 21.45 5.12
CA ASP A 136 19.47 22.41 6.12
C ASP A 136 17.95 22.34 6.33
N ARG A 137 17.19 22.44 5.22
CA ARG A 137 15.72 22.31 5.25
C ARG A 137 15.24 20.96 5.82
N LEU A 138 15.95 19.88 5.52
CA LEU A 138 15.58 18.52 5.93
C LEU A 138 16.11 18.15 7.33
N GLY A 139 16.87 19.02 7.99
CA GLY A 139 17.49 18.78 9.29
C GLY A 139 18.59 17.70 9.26
N ILE A 140 19.24 17.50 8.12
CA ILE A 140 20.29 16.48 7.94
C ILE A 140 21.64 17.11 8.27
N ALA A 141 22.18 16.77 9.45
CA ALA A 141 23.52 17.19 9.83
C ALA A 141 24.58 16.50 8.96
N SER A 142 25.48 17.30 8.38
CA SER A 142 26.73 16.79 7.81
C SER A 142 27.56 16.22 8.96
N ARG A 143 27.73 14.90 9.02
CA ARG A 143 28.81 14.35 9.84
C ARG A 143 30.13 14.75 9.18
N ALA A 144 30.82 15.69 9.81
CA ALA A 144 32.21 16.02 9.52
C ALA A 144 33.11 14.82 9.84
#